data_AF-A0A6C0H1V8-F1
#
_entry.id   AF-A0A6C0H1V8-F1
#
_cell.length_a   1.000
_cell.length_b   1.000
_cell.length_c   1.000
_cell.angle_alpha   90.00
_cell.angle_beta   90.00
_cell.angle_gamma   90.00
#
_symmetry.space_group_name_H-M   'P 1'
#
loop_
_entity.id
_entity.type
_entity.pdbx_description
1 polymer ?
#
loop_
_entity_poly.entity_id
_entity_poly.type
_entity_poly.pdbx_seq_one_letter_code
_entity_poly.pdbx_strand_id
1 'polypeptide(L)'
;MIKKYTNTDIKIMTYSIEMENTKDHLIKTIKNWVRLDNEMRTLQNELKQRKLEKKKVSVSLMDIMKNNEIDCFDINDGQICYTRKNVKKPITKKMLMDTLSKYFKGDILKASELNDYIIENREETVKESIVRKIIPPEPEF
;
A
#
# COMPACT_ATOMS: atom_id res chain seq x y z
N MET A 1 58.09 6.14 -24.16
CA MET A 1 58.03 4.67 -24.08
C MET A 1 56.60 4.22 -24.33
N ILE A 2 56.36 3.32 -25.28
CA ILE A 2 55.02 2.78 -25.57
C ILE A 2 54.80 1.58 -24.64
N LYS A 3 53.83 1.68 -23.71
CA LYS A 3 53.44 0.55 -22.86
C LYS A 3 52.79 -0.52 -23.74
N LYS A 4 53.41 -1.70 -23.84
CA LYS A 4 52.81 -2.88 -24.50
C LYS A 4 52.00 -3.64 -23.46
N TYR A 5 50.70 -3.77 -23.68
CA TYR A 5 49.79 -4.57 -22.86
C TYR A 5 49.58 -5.93 -23.52
N THR A 6 49.57 -7.00 -22.72
CA THR A 6 49.24 -8.34 -23.21
C THR A 6 47.72 -8.50 -23.34
N ASN A 7 47.27 -9.49 -24.10
CA ASN A 7 45.84 -9.77 -24.29
C ASN A 7 45.17 -10.16 -22.94
N THR A 8 45.92 -10.77 -22.03
CA THR A 8 45.49 -11.07 -20.66
C THR A 8 45.29 -9.79 -19.84
N ASP A 9 46.20 -8.81 -19.95
CA ASP A 9 46.07 -7.52 -19.27
C ASP A 9 44.81 -6.78 -19.76
N ILE A 10 44.55 -6.81 -21.07
CA ILE A 10 43.35 -6.20 -21.66
C ILE A 10 42.08 -6.85 -21.12
N LYS A 11 42.03 -8.19 -21.06
CA LYS A 11 40.86 -8.94 -20.56
C LYS A 11 40.56 -8.67 -19.07
N ILE A 12 41.59 -8.52 -18.25
CA ILE A 12 41.44 -8.18 -16.82
C ILE A 12 40.93 -6.74 -16.66
N MET A 13 41.45 -5.81 -17.48
CA MET A 13 41.00 -4.43 -17.48
C MET A 13 39.54 -4.30 -17.94
N THR A 14 39.10 -5.00 -18.99
CA THR A 14 37.69 -4.98 -19.40
C THR A 14 36.75 -5.54 -18.33
N TYR A 15 37.09 -6.66 -17.69
CA TYR A 15 36.25 -7.22 -16.60
C TYR A 15 36.14 -6.27 -15.40
N SER A 16 37.23 -5.60 -15.03
CA SER A 16 37.23 -4.60 -13.96
C SER A 16 36.33 -3.40 -14.30
N ILE A 17 36.40 -2.92 -15.54
CA ILE A 17 35.57 -1.82 -16.06
C ILE A 17 34.09 -2.22 -16.12
N GLU A 18 33.76 -3.45 -16.54
CA GLU A 18 32.38 -3.97 -16.53
C GLU A 18 31.81 -4.08 -15.09
N MET A 19 32.63 -4.51 -14.14
CA MET A 19 32.29 -4.56 -12.72
C MET A 19 32.10 -3.16 -12.08
N GLU A 20 32.89 -2.18 -12.51
CA GLU A 20 32.75 -0.79 -12.06
C GLU A 20 31.48 -0.14 -12.62
N ASN A 21 31.20 -0.33 -13.91
CA ASN A 21 29.95 0.12 -14.56
C ASN A 21 28.69 -0.49 -13.92
N THR A 22 28.73 -1.77 -13.54
CA THR A 22 27.59 -2.43 -12.87
C THR A 22 27.37 -1.90 -11.45
N LYS A 23 28.44 -1.59 -10.70
CA LYS A 23 28.34 -0.92 -9.38
C LYS A 23 27.76 0.49 -9.52
N ASP A 24 28.21 1.27 -10.50
CA ASP A 24 27.69 2.63 -10.73
C ASP A 24 26.22 2.62 -11.13
N HIS A 25 25.83 1.68 -12.00
CA HIS A 25 24.44 1.49 -12.38
C HIS A 25 23.56 1.11 -11.19
N LEU A 26 24.05 0.21 -10.32
CA LEU A 26 23.37 -0.18 -9.09
C LEU A 26 23.19 1.01 -8.13
N ILE A 27 24.24 1.78 -7.89
CA ILE A 27 24.20 2.97 -7.00
C ILE A 27 23.21 4.00 -7.56
N LYS A 28 23.23 4.27 -8.87
CA LYS A 28 22.28 5.19 -9.52
C LYS A 28 20.84 4.71 -9.36
N THR A 29 20.60 3.41 -9.53
CA THR A 29 19.29 2.79 -9.39
C THR A 29 18.77 2.90 -7.96
N ILE A 30 19.60 2.58 -6.95
CA ILE A 30 19.26 2.72 -5.53
C ILE A 30 18.95 4.18 -5.18
N LYS A 31 19.79 5.13 -5.62
CA LYS A 31 19.56 6.57 -5.38
C LYS A 31 18.24 7.05 -5.99
N ASN A 32 17.94 6.65 -7.22
CA ASN A 32 16.68 7.00 -7.86
C ASN A 32 15.48 6.35 -7.14
N TRP A 33 15.61 5.08 -6.74
CA TRP A 33 14.57 4.39 -5.97
C TRP A 33 14.28 5.09 -4.63
N VAL A 34 15.32 5.47 -3.88
CA VAL A 34 15.17 6.21 -2.61
C VAL A 34 14.56 7.59 -2.82
N ARG A 35 14.93 8.29 -3.90
CA ARG A 35 14.32 9.58 -4.27
C ARG A 35 12.82 9.42 -4.51
N LEU A 36 12.43 8.43 -5.32
CA LEU A 36 11.03 8.15 -5.62
C LEU A 36 10.25 7.73 -4.36
N ASP A 37 10.82 6.90 -3.49
CA ASP A 37 10.20 6.51 -2.21
C ASP A 37 9.94 7.73 -1.31
N ASN A 38 10.88 8.68 -1.22
CA ASN A 38 10.68 9.92 -0.47
C ASN A 38 9.57 10.80 -1.07
N GLU A 39 9.57 11.01 -2.39
CA GLU A 39 8.55 11.79 -3.09
C GLU A 39 7.16 11.18 -2.88
N MET A 40 7.03 9.86 -3.04
CA MET A 40 5.78 9.15 -2.82
C MET A 40 5.28 9.29 -1.38
N ARG A 41 6.16 9.21 -0.38
CA ARG A 41 5.79 9.37 1.03
C ARG A 41 5.24 10.77 1.32
N THR A 42 5.89 11.80 0.78
CA THR A 42 5.40 13.19 0.91
C THR A 42 4.01 13.34 0.31
N LEU A 43 3.84 12.91 -0.94
CA LEU A 43 2.55 12.98 -1.64
C LEU A 43 1.46 12.15 -0.95
N GLN A 44 1.79 10.98 -0.40
CA GLN A 44 0.86 10.15 0.35
C GLN A 44 0.39 10.84 1.64
N ASN A 45 1.29 11.53 2.34
CA ASN A 45 0.95 12.28 3.55
C ASN A 45 0.01 13.46 3.22
N GLU A 46 0.33 14.22 2.18
CA GLU A 46 -0.54 15.31 1.70
C GLU A 46 -1.91 14.79 1.28
N LEU A 47 -1.96 13.71 0.49
CA LEU A 47 -3.20 13.06 0.07
C LEU A 47 -4.02 12.59 1.28
N LYS A 48 -3.36 12.02 2.30
CA LYS A 48 -4.01 11.59 3.54
C LYS A 48 -4.64 12.79 4.27
N GLN A 49 -3.93 13.92 4.37
CA GLN A 49 -4.48 15.13 4.96
C GLN A 49 -5.68 15.66 4.18
N ARG A 50 -5.60 15.72 2.84
CA ARG A 50 -6.72 16.23 2.01
C ARG A 50 -7.93 15.32 2.05
N LYS A 51 -7.74 14.00 2.12
CA LYS A 51 -8.82 13.03 2.36
C LYS A 51 -9.51 13.25 3.70
N LEU A 52 -8.73 13.56 4.75
CA LEU A 52 -9.30 13.85 6.08
C LEU A 52 -10.09 15.16 6.08
N GLU A 53 -9.54 16.23 5.51
CA GLU A 53 -10.21 17.52 5.35
C GLU A 53 -11.50 17.38 4.54
N LYS A 54 -11.42 16.74 3.37
CA LYS A 54 -12.59 16.46 2.53
C LYS A 54 -13.65 15.67 3.30
N LYS A 55 -13.25 14.65 4.07
CA LYS A 55 -14.19 13.87 4.89
C LYS A 55 -14.91 14.75 5.92
N LYS A 56 -14.20 15.67 6.59
CA LYS A 56 -14.82 16.62 7.53
C LYS A 56 -15.87 17.50 6.85
N VAL A 57 -15.51 18.10 5.71
CA VAL A 57 -16.44 18.93 4.92
C VAL A 57 -17.62 18.11 4.40
N SER A 58 -17.39 16.88 3.93
CA SER A 58 -18.46 15.99 3.46
C SER A 58 -19.46 15.63 4.56
N VAL A 59 -19.02 15.43 5.81
CA VAL A 59 -19.94 15.18 6.94
C VAL A 59 -20.85 16.38 7.15
N SER A 60 -20.28 17.58 7.25
CA SER A 60 -21.06 18.81 7.40
C SER A 60 -22.02 19.03 6.22
N LEU A 61 -21.57 18.77 4.99
CA LEU A 61 -22.39 18.89 3.80
C LEU A 61 -23.54 17.88 3.77
N MET A 62 -23.30 16.62 4.15
CA MET A 62 -24.36 15.62 4.26
C MET A 62 -25.43 16.02 5.28
N ASP A 63 -25.03 16.60 6.42
CA ASP A 63 -25.97 17.07 7.43
C ASP A 63 -26.81 18.26 6.91
N ILE A 64 -26.19 19.21 6.21
CA ILE A 64 -26.89 20.32 5.56
C ILE A 64 -27.88 19.80 4.52
N MET A 65 -27.44 18.91 3.62
CA MET A 65 -28.29 18.34 2.57
C MET A 65 -29.46 17.56 3.17
N LYS A 66 -29.22 16.78 4.22
CA LYS A 66 -30.27 16.00 4.90
C LYS A 66 -31.29 16.90 5.63
N ASN A 67 -30.82 17.92 6.35
CA ASN A 67 -31.70 18.78 7.15
C ASN A 67 -32.54 19.73 6.29
N ASN A 68 -32.07 20.05 5.09
CA ASN A 68 -32.77 20.94 4.15
C ASN A 68 -33.42 20.16 3.00
N GLU A 69 -33.47 18.82 3.07
CA GLU A 69 -34.08 17.96 2.06
C GLU A 69 -33.56 18.22 0.62
N ILE A 70 -32.25 18.44 0.50
CA ILE A 70 -31.59 18.72 -0.78
C ILE A 70 -30.99 17.43 -1.34
N ASP A 71 -31.55 16.96 -2.46
CA ASP A 71 -31.08 15.74 -3.11
C ASP A 71 -29.80 15.95 -3.93
N CYS A 72 -29.73 17.03 -4.72
CA CYS A 72 -28.58 17.35 -5.57
C CYS A 72 -28.31 18.85 -5.67
N PHE A 73 -27.03 19.22 -5.87
CA PHE A 73 -26.57 20.56 -6.19
C PHE A 73 -25.82 20.57 -7.53
N ASP A 74 -26.17 21.48 -8.42
CA ASP A 74 -25.40 21.76 -9.64
C ASP A 74 -24.14 22.57 -9.33
N ILE A 75 -23.04 22.18 -9.98
CA ILE A 75 -21.77 22.89 -9.99
C ILE A 75 -21.24 22.93 -11.43
N ASN A 76 -20.25 23.79 -11.70
CA ASN A 76 -19.72 23.98 -13.06
C ASN A 76 -19.30 22.66 -13.74
N ASP A 77 -18.77 21.71 -12.98
CA ASP A 77 -18.29 20.41 -13.48
C ASP A 77 -19.21 19.22 -13.12
N GLY A 78 -20.51 19.46 -12.92
CA GLY A 78 -21.51 18.40 -12.73
C GLY A 78 -22.40 18.61 -11.50
N GLN A 79 -22.70 17.52 -10.78
CA GLN A 79 -23.63 17.56 -9.65
C GLN A 79 -23.07 16.87 -8.41
N ILE A 80 -23.39 17.42 -7.24
CA ILE A 80 -23.17 16.78 -5.95
C ILE A 80 -24.51 16.27 -5.44
N CYS A 81 -24.68 14.94 -5.40
CA CYS A 81 -25.92 14.32 -4.93
C CYS A 81 -25.72 13.57 -3.62
N TYR A 82 -26.71 13.69 -2.72
CA TYR A 82 -26.82 12.84 -1.56
C TYR A 82 -27.27 11.45 -2.00
N THR A 83 -26.45 10.43 -1.69
CA THR A 83 -26.80 9.04 -2.01
C THR A 83 -26.58 8.14 -0.81
N ARG A 84 -27.54 7.26 -0.54
CA ARG A 84 -27.45 6.25 0.52
C ARG A 84 -27.46 4.87 -0.12
N LYS A 85 -26.40 4.09 0.13
CA LYS A 85 -26.29 2.69 -0.30
C LYS A 85 -26.03 1.80 0.91
N ASN A 86 -26.78 0.73 1.02
CA ASN A 86 -26.51 -0.34 1.99
C ASN A 86 -25.53 -1.32 1.35
N VAL A 87 -24.31 -1.40 1.87
CA VAL A 87 -23.29 -2.36 1.41
C VAL A 87 -23.08 -3.44 2.47
N LYS A 88 -22.98 -4.69 2.04
CA LYS A 88 -22.62 -5.81 2.93
C LYS A 88 -21.17 -5.62 3.37
N LYS A 89 -20.90 -5.81 4.66
CA LYS A 89 -19.53 -5.76 5.18
C LYS A 89 -18.71 -6.94 4.63
N PRO A 90 -17.40 -6.76 4.37
CA PRO A 90 -16.52 -7.87 4.04
C PRO A 90 -16.55 -8.96 5.12
N ILE A 91 -16.36 -10.22 4.70
CA ILE A 91 -16.26 -11.35 5.63
C ILE A 91 -14.88 -11.31 6.30
N THR A 92 -14.87 -10.89 7.57
CA THR A 92 -13.68 -10.92 8.43
C THR A 92 -13.62 -12.24 9.20
N LYS A 93 -12.44 -12.63 9.73
CA LYS A 93 -12.30 -13.83 10.57
C LYS A 93 -13.31 -13.86 11.72
N LYS A 94 -13.49 -12.73 12.41
CA LYS A 94 -14.49 -12.61 13.49
C LYS A 94 -15.92 -12.77 12.98
N MET A 95 -16.29 -12.08 11.90
CA MET A 95 -17.64 -12.16 11.34
C MET A 95 -17.94 -13.58 10.84
N LEU A 96 -16.97 -14.25 10.24
CA LEU A 96 -17.09 -15.64 9.79
C LEU A 96 -17.33 -16.56 10.99
N MET A 97 -16.47 -16.48 12.02
CA MET A 97 -16.61 -17.28 13.23
C MET A 97 -17.96 -17.06 13.94
N ASP A 98 -18.39 -15.80 14.10
CA ASP A 98 -19.68 -15.46 14.71
C ASP A 98 -20.84 -16.04 13.89
N THR A 99 -20.73 -16.01 12.56
CA THR A 99 -21.75 -16.54 11.64
C THR A 99 -21.81 -18.07 11.68
N LEU A 100 -20.66 -18.73 11.64
CA LEU A 100 -20.56 -20.19 11.74
C LEU A 100 -21.03 -20.69 13.11
N SER A 101 -20.67 -19.99 14.19
CA SER A 101 -21.16 -20.31 15.55
C SER A 101 -22.68 -20.24 15.64
N LYS A 102 -23.30 -19.22 15.02
CA LYS A 102 -24.76 -19.13 14.92
C LYS A 102 -25.35 -20.25 14.07
N TYR A 103 -24.74 -20.55 12.93
CA TYR A 103 -25.19 -21.61 12.01
C TYR A 103 -25.18 -22.99 12.68
N PHE A 104 -24.13 -23.29 13.44
CA PHE A 104 -24.00 -24.51 14.24
C PHE A 104 -24.67 -24.42 15.62
N LYS A 105 -25.59 -23.45 15.83
CA LYS A 105 -26.41 -23.32 17.05
C LYS A 105 -25.59 -23.24 18.35
N GLY A 106 -24.43 -22.59 18.31
CA GLY A 106 -23.54 -22.42 19.45
C GLY A 106 -22.50 -23.54 19.63
N ASP A 107 -22.43 -24.51 18.72
CA ASP A 107 -21.33 -25.49 18.70
C ASP A 107 -20.04 -24.81 18.20
N ILE A 108 -19.28 -24.29 19.17
CA ILE A 108 -18.04 -23.54 18.93
C ILE A 108 -16.97 -24.43 18.28
N LEU A 109 -16.95 -25.73 18.60
CA LEU A 109 -15.94 -26.65 18.08
C LEU A 109 -16.08 -26.82 16.56
N LYS A 110 -17.29 -27.13 16.08
CA LYS A 110 -17.56 -27.23 14.63
C LYS A 110 -17.38 -25.91 13.90
N ALA A 111 -17.77 -24.80 14.54
CA ALA A 111 -17.58 -23.48 13.97
C ALA A 111 -16.10 -23.12 13.82
N SER A 112 -15.27 -23.46 14.82
CA SER A 112 -13.83 -23.21 14.79
C SER A 112 -13.16 -24.07 13.73
N GLU A 113 -13.46 -25.38 13.71
CA GLU A 113 -12.88 -26.31 12.75
C GLU A 113 -13.13 -25.86 11.30
N LEU A 114 -14.37 -25.51 10.96
CA LEU A 114 -14.70 -25.02 9.62
C LEU A 114 -14.12 -23.63 9.34
N ASN A 115 -14.10 -22.74 10.33
CA ASN A 115 -13.48 -21.42 10.19
C ASN A 115 -11.99 -21.54 9.85
N ASP A 116 -11.27 -22.43 10.56
CA ASP A 116 -9.84 -22.63 10.37
C ASP A 116 -9.58 -23.33 9.03
N TYR A 117 -10.37 -24.34 8.65
CA TYR A 117 -10.30 -24.97 7.32
C TYR A 117 -10.46 -23.95 6.18
N ILE A 118 -11.43 -23.04 6.27
CA ILE A 118 -11.64 -21.98 5.25
C ILE A 118 -10.44 -21.03 5.17
N ILE A 119 -9.81 -20.73 6.30
CA ILE A 119 -8.66 -19.82 6.35
C ILE A 119 -7.42 -20.50 5.74
N GLU A 120 -7.18 -21.75 6.09
CA GLU A 120 -6.02 -22.53 5.60
C GLU A 120 -6.09 -22.83 4.11
N ASN A 121 -7.29 -23.05 3.56
CA ASN A 121 -7.49 -23.33 2.14
C ASN A 121 -7.70 -22.06 1.30
N ARG A 122 -7.53 -20.87 1.88
CA ARG A 122 -7.65 -19.61 1.15
C ARG A 122 -6.44 -19.43 0.25
N GLU A 123 -6.68 -19.15 -1.02
CA GLU A 123 -5.60 -18.95 -2.00
C GLU A 123 -4.62 -17.85 -1.54
N GLU A 124 -3.35 -18.22 -1.46
CA GLU A 124 -2.26 -17.29 -1.20
C GLU A 124 -1.60 -16.88 -2.51
N THR A 125 -1.38 -15.57 -2.70
CA THR A 125 -0.61 -15.04 -3.82
C THR A 125 0.68 -14.45 -3.30
N VAL A 126 1.82 -14.96 -3.76
CA VAL A 126 3.13 -14.39 -3.45
C VAL A 126 3.29 -13.05 -4.18
N LYS A 127 3.58 -12.00 -3.41
CA LYS A 127 3.91 -10.66 -3.94
C LYS A 127 5.23 -10.21 -3.34
N GLU A 128 6.23 -10.02 -4.19
CA GLU A 128 7.53 -9.49 -3.79
C GLU A 128 7.51 -7.96 -3.84
N SER A 129 8.10 -7.32 -2.84
CA SER A 129 8.20 -5.86 -2.78
C SER A 129 9.48 -5.42 -2.08
N ILE A 130 10.03 -4.29 -2.51
CA ILE A 130 11.17 -3.64 -1.86
C ILE A 130 10.63 -2.70 -0.79
N VAL A 131 11.13 -2.83 0.44
CA VAL A 131 10.73 -2.00 1.58
C VAL A 131 11.95 -1.33 2.19
N ARG A 132 11.87 0.00 2.38
CA ARG A 132 12.89 0.78 3.10
C ARG A 132 12.58 0.80 4.59
N LYS A 133 13.44 0.20 5.41
CA LYS A 133 13.43 0.35 6.86
C LYS A 133 14.06 1.70 7.25
N ILE A 134 13.34 2.53 7.99
CA ILE A 134 13.88 3.75 8.60
C ILE A 134 14.16 3.42 10.07
N ILE A 135 15.40 3.59 10.50
CA ILE A 135 15.79 3.47 11.91
C ILE A 135 15.71 4.89 12.49
N PRO A 136 14.83 5.16 13.48
CA PRO A 136 14.84 6.45 14.17
C PRO A 136 16.17 6.64 14.92
N PRO A 137 16.67 7.87 15.08
CA PRO A 137 17.85 8.12 15.89
C PRO A 137 17.63 7.61 17.32
N GLU A 138 18.66 7.00 17.91
CA GLU A 138 18.62 6.62 19.32
C GLU A 138 18.40 7.87 20.18
N PRO A 139 17.56 7.80 21.22
CA PRO A 139 17.40 8.92 22.14
C PRO A 139 18.76 9.20 22.80
N GLU A 140 19.26 10.43 22.64
CA GLU A 140 20.38 10.91 23.44
C GLU A 140 19.92 10.91 24.91
N PHE A 141 20.54 10.05 25.72
CA PHE A 141 20.32 9.96 27.17
C PHE A 141 20.90 11.16 27.91
#